data_AF-A0A0Q4QY40-F1
#
_entry.id   AF-A0A0Q4QY40-F1
#
_cell.length_a   1.000
_cell.length_b   1.000
_cell.length_c   1.000
_cell.angle_alpha   90.00
_cell.angle_beta   90.00
_cell.angle_gamma   90.00
#
_symmetry.space_group_name_H-M   'P 1'
#
loop_
_entity.id
_entity.type
_entity.pdbx_description
1 polymer ?
#
loop_
_entity_poly.entity_id
_entity_poly.type
_entity_poly.pdbx_seq_one_letter_code
_entity_poly.pdbx_strand_id
1 'polypeptide(L)'
;MAAIHHQIWIDAPLATVHAGLATAGGLGRWWIPHASSVIDGASVLSHNPGPAHGVVAMQVLDAPERCVRWEVISRHPAQSPASAWTGTEIRFELSRRASPGAWRGLPHEGEPMTVVEFHHLGWNPDSEFLGFCSQAWAETLVMLRRWAESHPELPV
;
A
#
# COMPACT_ATOMS: atom_id res chain seq x y z
N MET A 1 7.94 19.11 -3.53
CA MET A 1 8.10 17.64 -3.58
C MET A 1 6.97 17.07 -4.42
N ALA A 2 7.25 16.02 -5.20
CA ALA A 2 6.25 15.30 -5.97
C ALA A 2 5.59 14.19 -5.12
N ALA A 3 4.50 13.64 -5.64
CA ALA A 3 3.82 12.50 -5.06
C ALA A 3 3.31 11.56 -6.16
N ILE A 4 3.31 10.26 -5.86
CA ILE A 4 2.56 9.27 -6.63
C ILE A 4 1.20 9.15 -5.98
N HIS A 5 0.13 9.28 -6.76
CA HIS A 5 -1.25 9.08 -6.31
C HIS A 5 -1.92 8.03 -7.19
N HIS A 6 -2.56 7.06 -6.55
CA HIS A 6 -3.43 6.08 -7.19
C HIS A 6 -4.74 5.98 -6.41
N GLN A 7 -5.84 5.78 -7.12
CA GLN A 7 -7.13 5.47 -6.51
C GLN A 7 -7.60 4.10 -6.97
N ILE A 8 -7.97 3.25 -6.03
CA ILE A 8 -8.45 1.91 -6.31
C ILE A 8 -9.77 1.63 -5.59
N TRP A 9 -10.72 1.06 -6.33
CA TRP A 9 -12.04 0.66 -5.83
C TRP A 9 -12.04 -0.86 -5.68
N ILE A 10 -12.46 -1.36 -4.53
CA ILE A 10 -12.35 -2.76 -4.14
C ILE A 10 -13.72 -3.23 -3.66
N ASP A 11 -14.24 -4.28 -4.30
CA ASP A 11 -15.50 -4.92 -3.92
C ASP A 11 -15.30 -5.84 -2.71
N ALA A 12 -14.95 -5.23 -1.57
CA ALA A 12 -14.70 -5.92 -0.32
C ALA A 12 -15.00 -5.01 0.88
N PRO A 13 -15.31 -5.58 2.06
CA PRO A 13 -15.44 -4.81 3.29
C PRO A 13 -14.19 -3.98 3.61
N LEU A 14 -14.39 -2.80 4.18
CA LEU A 14 -13.28 -1.90 4.57
C LEU A 14 -12.33 -2.58 5.56
N ALA A 15 -12.87 -3.37 6.50
CA ALA A 15 -12.09 -4.14 7.46
C ALA A 15 -11.17 -5.15 6.79
N THR A 16 -11.64 -5.87 5.75
CA THR A 16 -10.82 -6.80 4.96
C THR A 16 -9.63 -6.08 4.32
N VAL A 17 -9.88 -4.92 3.69
CA VAL A 17 -8.84 -4.13 3.03
C VAL A 17 -7.83 -3.59 4.06
N HIS A 18 -8.32 -3.06 5.19
CA HIS A 18 -7.48 -2.57 6.28
C HIS A 18 -6.60 -3.68 6.86
N ALA A 19 -7.16 -4.85 7.14
CA ALA A 19 -6.42 -6.00 7.66
C ALA A 19 -5.29 -6.46 6.72
N GLY A 20 -5.52 -6.35 5.39
CA GLY A 20 -4.50 -6.60 4.37
C GLY A 20 -3.36 -5.59 4.35
N LEU A 21 -3.58 -4.37 4.84
CA LEU A 21 -2.59 -3.29 4.83
C LEU A 21 -1.86 -3.16 6.17
N ALA A 22 -2.56 -3.25 7.30
CA ALA A 22 -2.07 -2.76 8.58
C ALA A 22 -1.00 -3.65 9.25
N THR A 23 -0.79 -4.88 8.77
CA THR A 23 0.08 -5.86 9.45
C THR A 23 1.00 -6.60 8.49
N ALA A 24 2.15 -7.07 8.98
CA ALA A 24 3.05 -7.93 8.21
C ALA A 24 2.34 -9.20 7.70
N GLY A 25 1.48 -9.80 8.54
CA GLY A 25 0.68 -10.96 8.16
C GLY A 25 -0.30 -10.66 7.02
N GLY A 26 -0.97 -9.51 7.05
CA GLY A 26 -1.86 -9.04 5.99
C GLY A 26 -1.13 -8.76 4.68
N LEU A 27 -0.05 -7.98 4.73
CA LEU A 27 0.78 -7.65 3.56
C LEU A 27 1.35 -8.91 2.91
N GLY A 28 1.74 -9.89 3.72
CA GLY A 28 2.22 -11.19 3.28
C GLY A 28 1.21 -12.04 2.51
N ARG A 29 -0.09 -11.72 2.55
CA ARG A 29 -1.12 -12.47 1.82
C ARG A 29 -1.21 -12.11 0.34
N TRP A 30 -0.85 -10.89 -0.02
CA TRP A 30 -1.13 -10.36 -1.36
C TRP A 30 0.05 -9.66 -2.01
N TRP A 31 1.04 -9.17 -1.26
CA TRP A 31 2.20 -8.47 -1.80
C TRP A 31 3.41 -9.39 -1.89
N ILE A 32 4.15 -9.49 -0.78
CA ILE A 32 5.31 -10.39 -0.56
C ILE A 32 5.42 -10.63 0.94
N PRO A 33 6.11 -11.69 1.40
CA PRO A 33 6.32 -11.93 2.82
C PRO A 33 6.94 -10.73 3.52
N HIS A 34 6.22 -10.19 4.51
CA HIS A 34 6.70 -9.12 5.38
C HIS A 34 7.03 -9.69 6.76
N ALA A 35 8.04 -9.09 7.41
CA ALA A 35 8.36 -9.30 8.81
C ALA A 35 7.95 -8.06 9.62
N SER A 36 7.60 -8.28 10.88
CA SER A 36 7.40 -7.22 11.87
C SER A 36 8.54 -7.28 12.90
N SER A 37 9.03 -6.12 13.28
CA SER A 37 10.07 -5.94 14.29
C SER A 37 9.87 -4.63 15.05
N VAL A 38 10.63 -4.43 16.13
CA VAL A 38 10.66 -3.16 16.87
C VAL A 38 12.08 -2.62 16.83
N ILE A 39 12.24 -1.36 16.42
CA ILE A 39 13.52 -0.66 16.38
C ILE A 39 13.35 0.65 17.16
N ASP A 40 14.17 0.86 18.18
CA ASP A 40 14.13 2.05 19.05
C ASP A 40 12.72 2.38 19.60
N GLY A 41 11.94 1.33 19.88
CA GLY A 41 10.57 1.43 20.38
C GLY A 41 9.50 1.66 19.31
N ALA A 42 9.89 1.83 18.05
CA ALA A 42 8.96 1.98 16.92
C ALA A 42 8.68 0.63 16.22
N SER A 43 7.42 0.41 15.86
CA SER A 43 7.02 -0.73 15.04
C SER A 43 7.53 -0.59 13.61
N VAL A 44 8.23 -1.60 13.10
CA VAL A 44 8.82 -1.62 11.76
C VAL A 44 8.34 -2.83 10.98
N LEU A 45 7.85 -2.59 9.77
CA LEU A 45 7.54 -3.59 8.75
C LEU A 45 8.70 -3.66 7.78
N SER A 46 9.14 -4.86 7.42
CA SER A 46 10.20 -5.04 6.43
C SER A 46 9.92 -6.18 5.47
N HIS A 47 10.45 -6.07 4.26
CA HIS A 47 10.40 -7.14 3.28
C HIS A 47 11.70 -7.18 2.48
N ASN A 48 11.98 -8.33 1.88
CA ASN A 48 13.12 -8.52 1.00
C ASN A 48 12.62 -8.77 -0.44
N PRO A 49 12.70 -7.77 -1.33
CA PRO A 49 12.28 -7.92 -2.72
C PRO A 49 13.33 -8.63 -3.59
N GLY A 50 14.49 -8.99 -3.02
CA GLY A 50 15.54 -9.74 -3.68
C GLY A 50 16.95 -9.18 -3.39
N PRO A 51 18.00 -9.98 -3.68
CA PRO A 51 19.38 -9.64 -3.32
C PRO A 51 19.90 -8.35 -3.97
N ALA A 52 19.35 -7.94 -5.12
CA ALA A 52 19.76 -6.71 -5.81
C ALA A 52 19.25 -5.41 -5.14
N HIS A 53 18.22 -5.51 -4.30
CA HIS A 53 17.54 -4.34 -3.73
C HIS A 53 17.85 -4.12 -2.24
N GLY A 54 18.19 -5.19 -1.51
CA GLY A 54 18.33 -5.15 -0.06
C GLY A 54 16.96 -5.09 0.66
N VAL A 55 16.98 -5.14 1.99
CA VAL A 55 15.76 -5.12 2.80
C VAL A 55 15.15 -3.72 2.79
N VAL A 56 13.89 -3.61 2.38
CA VAL A 56 13.10 -2.39 2.53
C VAL A 56 12.50 -2.42 3.94
N ALA A 57 12.69 -1.35 4.70
CA ALA A 57 12.18 -1.21 6.06
C ALA A 57 11.35 0.07 6.19
N MET A 58 10.17 -0.08 6.79
CA MET A 58 9.15 0.94 6.90
C MET A 58 8.71 1.04 8.35
N GLN A 59 8.90 2.19 8.98
CA GLN A 59 8.34 2.49 10.29
C GLN A 59 6.84 2.71 10.16
N VAL A 60 6.04 2.07 11.01
CA VAL A 60 4.60 2.31 11.10
C VAL A 60 4.38 3.61 11.89
N LEU A 61 3.84 4.63 11.21
CA LEU A 61 3.51 5.91 11.83
C LEU A 61 2.15 5.83 12.52
N ASP A 62 1.14 5.32 11.80
CA ASP A 62 -0.20 5.04 12.32
C ASP A 62 -0.91 3.97 11.46
N ALA A 63 -1.93 3.35 12.04
CA ALA A 63 -2.79 2.38 11.34
C ALA A 63 -4.24 2.34 11.87
N PRO A 64 -4.94 3.48 12.08
CA PRO A 64 -6.36 3.48 12.45
C PRO A 64 -7.24 2.83 11.37
N GLU A 65 -8.50 2.53 11.68
CA GLU A 65 -9.44 1.82 10.78
C GLU A 65 -9.48 2.36 9.34
N ARG A 66 -9.30 3.67 9.15
CA ARG A 66 -9.44 4.35 7.85
C ARG A 66 -8.15 4.92 7.29
N CYS A 67 -7.02 4.70 7.94
CA CYS A 67 -5.74 5.22 7.49
C CYS A 67 -4.61 4.27 7.86
N VAL A 68 -3.66 4.06 6.95
CA VAL A 68 -2.43 3.33 7.24
C VAL A 68 -1.27 4.16 6.70
N ARG A 69 -0.31 4.49 7.57
CA ARG A 69 0.83 5.35 7.23
C ARG A 69 2.14 4.73 7.65
N TRP A 70 3.08 4.71 6.71
CA TRP A 70 4.44 4.26 6.95
C TRP A 70 5.45 5.29 6.46
N GLU A 71 6.60 5.36 7.14
CA GLU A 71 7.78 6.07 6.66
C GLU A 71 8.85 5.07 6.25
N VAL A 72 9.43 5.24 5.07
CA VAL A 72 10.51 4.36 4.61
C VAL A 72 11.82 4.81 5.26
N ILE A 73 12.38 3.95 6.11
CA ILE A 73 13.58 4.25 6.91
C ILE A 73 14.85 3.56 6.38
N SER A 74 14.71 2.60 5.47
CA SER A 74 15.84 1.90 4.85
C SER A 74 16.58 2.77 3.84
N ARG A 75 17.88 2.51 3.67
CA ARG A 75 18.75 3.11 2.66
C ARG A 75 19.18 2.06 1.66
N HIS A 76 19.23 2.45 0.38
CA HIS A 76 19.53 1.53 -0.71
C HIS A 76 20.59 2.10 -1.66
N PRO A 77 21.34 1.25 -2.38
CA PRO A 77 22.26 1.69 -3.43
C PRO A 77 21.55 2.50 -4.52
N ALA A 78 22.21 3.51 -5.09
CA ALA A 78 21.60 4.48 -6.03
C ALA A 78 20.94 3.84 -7.27
N GLN A 79 21.41 2.67 -7.69
CA GLN A 79 20.84 1.91 -8.81
C GLN A 79 19.51 1.21 -8.48
N SER A 80 19.14 1.12 -7.20
CA SER A 80 17.87 0.54 -6.77
C SER A 80 16.79 1.61 -6.78
N PRO A 81 15.58 1.33 -7.31
CA PRO A 81 14.45 2.24 -7.21
C PRO A 81 14.09 2.65 -5.77
N ALA A 82 14.37 1.75 -4.80
CA ALA A 82 14.15 2.01 -3.38
C ALA A 82 15.10 3.07 -2.80
N SER A 83 16.17 3.45 -3.51
CA SER A 83 17.08 4.53 -3.07
C SER A 83 16.39 5.89 -3.05
N ALA A 84 15.35 6.08 -3.85
CA ALA A 84 14.55 7.29 -3.86
C ALA A 84 13.48 7.34 -2.74
N TRP A 85 13.38 6.28 -1.92
CA TRP A 85 12.30 6.14 -0.93
C TRP A 85 12.72 6.55 0.48
N THR A 86 14.01 6.63 0.82
CA THR A 86 14.41 6.96 2.20
C THR A 86 13.81 8.31 2.66
N GLY A 87 13.04 8.31 3.74
CA GLY A 87 12.36 9.49 4.30
C GLY A 87 11.05 9.86 3.61
N THR A 88 10.56 9.04 2.66
CA THR A 88 9.24 9.23 2.06
C THR A 88 8.14 8.59 2.91
N GLU A 89 6.92 9.11 2.76
CA GLU A 89 5.74 8.56 3.43
C GLU A 89 4.89 7.77 2.43
N ILE A 90 4.50 6.55 2.81
CA ILE A 90 3.48 5.75 2.12
C ILE A 90 2.19 5.83 2.95
N ARG A 91 1.10 6.26 2.32
CA ARG A 91 -0.20 6.47 2.97
C ARG A 91 -1.32 5.80 2.18
N PHE A 92 -2.20 5.14 2.90
CA PHE A 92 -3.46 4.61 2.39
C PHE A 92 -4.60 5.24 3.18
N GLU A 93 -5.52 5.92 2.50
CA GLU A 93 -6.76 6.42 3.11
C GLU A 93 -7.94 5.59 2.60
N LEU A 94 -8.73 5.06 3.51
CA LEU A 94 -9.82 4.13 3.22
C LEU A 94 -11.17 4.81 3.45
N SER A 95 -12.06 4.72 2.46
CA SER A 95 -13.43 5.22 2.57
C SER A 95 -14.43 4.21 2.03
N ARG A 96 -15.67 4.28 2.51
CA ARG A 96 -16.80 3.55 1.90
C ARG A 96 -17.55 4.48 0.97
N ARG A 97 -17.75 4.07 -0.28
CA ARG A 97 -18.48 4.84 -1.29
C ARG A 97 -19.43 3.91 -2.05
N ALA A 98 -20.57 4.43 -2.47
CA ALA A 98 -21.51 3.67 -3.30
C ALA A 98 -20.87 3.31 -4.65
N SER A 99 -21.06 2.07 -5.09
CA SER A 99 -20.59 1.58 -6.38
C SER A 99 -21.15 2.48 -7.49
N PRO A 100 -20.29 3.03 -8.37
CA PRO A 100 -20.74 3.81 -9.53
C PRO A 100 -21.31 2.91 -10.65
N GLY A 101 -21.43 1.60 -10.41
CA GLY A 101 -22.03 0.63 -11.31
C GLY A 101 -21.42 0.66 -12.72
N ALA A 102 -22.28 0.99 -13.70
CA ALA A 102 -22.01 0.87 -15.13
C ALA A 102 -20.76 1.61 -15.62
N TRP A 103 -20.36 2.73 -15.00
CA TRP A 103 -19.21 3.54 -15.47
C TRP A 103 -17.87 2.80 -15.39
N ARG A 104 -17.80 1.71 -14.63
CA ARG A 104 -16.60 0.89 -14.48
C ARG A 104 -16.80 -0.58 -14.82
N GLY A 105 -17.95 -0.96 -15.37
CA GLY A 105 -18.29 -2.36 -15.63
C GLY A 105 -18.35 -3.22 -14.36
N LEU A 106 -18.64 -2.59 -13.21
CA LEU A 106 -18.77 -3.27 -11.92
C LEU A 106 -20.22 -3.73 -11.72
N PRO A 107 -20.45 -4.91 -11.11
CA PRO A 107 -21.79 -5.33 -10.71
C PRO A 107 -22.34 -4.44 -9.58
N HIS A 108 -23.65 -4.53 -9.35
CA HIS A 108 -24.36 -3.96 -8.20
C HIS A 108 -24.14 -2.44 -7.96
N GLU A 109 -24.72 -1.62 -8.83
CA GLU A 109 -24.78 -0.17 -8.63
C GLU A 109 -25.39 0.20 -7.26
N GLY A 110 -24.77 1.14 -6.56
CA GLY A 110 -25.25 1.61 -5.25
C GLY A 110 -24.76 0.81 -4.04
N GLU A 111 -24.25 -0.42 -4.21
CA GLU A 111 -23.69 -1.19 -3.08
C GLU A 111 -22.38 -0.58 -2.57
N PRO A 112 -22.12 -0.60 -1.24
CA PRO A 112 -20.96 0.07 -0.66
C PRO A 112 -19.65 -0.68 -0.95
N MET A 113 -18.78 -0.05 -1.73
CA MET A 113 -17.41 -0.52 -1.99
C MET A 113 -16.39 0.19 -1.09
N THR A 114 -15.21 -0.42 -0.93
CA THR A 114 -14.07 0.24 -0.30
C THR A 114 -13.24 0.97 -1.35
N VAL A 115 -12.98 2.25 -1.13
CA VAL A 115 -12.09 3.06 -1.96
C VAL A 115 -10.83 3.34 -1.17
N VAL A 116 -9.69 3.01 -1.77
CA VAL A 116 -8.36 3.29 -1.23
C VAL A 116 -7.73 4.42 -2.05
N GLU A 117 -7.43 5.53 -1.39
CA GLU A 117 -6.56 6.58 -1.91
C GLU A 117 -5.12 6.26 -1.46
N PHE A 118 -4.29 5.85 -2.41
CA PHE A 118 -2.88 5.57 -2.17
C PHE A 118 -2.04 6.79 -2.50
N HIS A 119 -1.16 7.16 -1.57
CA HIS A 119 -0.18 8.23 -1.75
C HIS A 119 1.21 7.75 -1.36
N HIS A 120 2.18 8.00 -2.22
CA HIS A 120 3.60 7.93 -1.87
C HIS A 120 4.18 9.34 -1.99
N LEU A 121 4.41 9.97 -0.84
CA LEU A 121 4.70 11.39 -0.65
C LEU A 121 6.19 11.63 -0.41
N GLY A 122 6.68 12.82 -0.79
CA GLY A 122 8.06 13.22 -0.48
C GLY A 122 9.06 12.93 -1.61
N TRP A 123 8.58 12.65 -2.83
CA TRP A 123 9.46 12.34 -3.95
C TRP A 123 10.25 13.58 -4.42
N ASN A 124 11.49 13.34 -4.83
CA ASN A 124 12.21 14.25 -5.70
C ASN A 124 11.54 14.20 -7.10
N PRO A 125 11.02 15.33 -7.62
CA PRO A 125 10.40 15.36 -8.96
C PRO A 125 11.36 14.95 -10.08
N ASP A 126 12.67 15.13 -9.91
CA ASP A 126 13.69 14.80 -10.90
C ASP A 126 14.20 13.35 -10.78
N SER A 127 13.60 12.54 -9.90
CA SER A 127 13.98 11.14 -9.72
C SER A 127 13.62 10.32 -10.97
N GLU A 128 14.60 9.68 -11.59
CA GLU A 128 14.40 8.75 -12.72
C GLU A 128 13.44 7.58 -12.36
N PHE A 129 13.37 7.22 -11.08
CA PHE A 129 12.52 6.15 -10.59
C PHE A 129 11.05 6.55 -10.37
N LEU A 130 10.68 7.83 -10.48
CA LEU A 130 9.33 8.29 -10.17
C LEU A 130 8.28 7.59 -11.07
N GLY A 131 8.52 7.57 -12.37
CA GLY A 131 7.63 6.91 -13.34
C GLY A 131 7.59 5.40 -13.16
N PHE A 132 8.77 4.78 -12.95
CA PHE A 132 8.89 3.34 -12.68
C PHE A 132 8.11 2.93 -11.43
N CYS A 133 8.33 3.60 -10.30
CA CYS A 133 7.65 3.28 -9.06
C CYS A 133 6.15 3.58 -9.13
N SER A 134 5.74 4.62 -9.88
CA SER A 134 4.31 4.89 -10.10
C SER A 134 3.63 3.68 -10.76
N GLN A 135 4.21 3.13 -11.81
CA GLN A 135 3.68 1.96 -12.49
C GLN A 135 3.71 0.69 -11.62
N ALA A 136 4.81 0.45 -10.89
CA ALA A 136 4.91 -0.68 -9.96
C ALA A 136 3.87 -0.62 -8.82
N TRP A 137 3.57 0.58 -8.31
CA TRP A 137 2.52 0.77 -7.31
C TRP A 137 1.13 0.46 -7.86
N ALA A 138 0.83 0.86 -9.11
CA ALA A 138 -0.43 0.50 -9.74
C ALA A 138 -0.63 -1.03 -9.84
N GLU A 139 0.40 -1.77 -10.25
CA GLU A 139 0.35 -3.24 -10.30
C GLU A 139 0.19 -3.87 -8.92
N THR A 140 0.96 -3.38 -7.95
CA THR A 140 0.92 -3.85 -6.56
C THR A 140 -0.47 -3.65 -5.95
N LEU A 141 -1.10 -2.50 -6.17
CA LEU A 141 -2.47 -2.22 -5.70
C LEU A 141 -3.51 -3.13 -6.36
N VAL A 142 -3.33 -3.55 -7.61
CA VAL A 142 -4.19 -4.55 -8.25
C VAL A 142 -4.11 -5.90 -7.53
N MET A 143 -2.95 -6.28 -6.99
CA MET A 143 -2.81 -7.50 -6.19
C MET A 143 -3.63 -7.43 -4.89
N LEU A 144 -3.58 -6.29 -4.19
CA LEU A 144 -4.42 -6.03 -3.01
C LEU A 144 -5.91 -6.20 -3.33
N ARG A 145 -6.37 -5.58 -4.44
CA ARG A 145 -7.77 -5.67 -4.87
C ARG A 145 -8.19 -7.13 -5.05
N ARG A 146 -7.44 -7.89 -5.85
CA ARG A 146 -7.75 -9.31 -6.15
C ARG A 146 -7.81 -10.16 -4.89
N TRP A 147 -6.88 -9.93 -3.96
CA TRP A 147 -6.89 -10.63 -2.68
C TRP A 147 -8.11 -10.26 -1.84
N ALA A 148 -8.42 -8.98 -1.68
CA ALA A 148 -9.55 -8.54 -0.86
C ALA A 148 -10.91 -9.01 -1.41
N GLU A 149 -11.12 -8.94 -2.73
CA GLU A 149 -12.34 -9.38 -3.41
C GLU A 149 -12.55 -10.90 -3.34
N SER A 150 -11.47 -11.69 -3.13
CA SER A 150 -11.55 -13.14 -2.91
C SER A 150 -11.74 -13.53 -1.44
N HIS A 151 -11.75 -12.56 -0.52
CA HIS A 151 -11.89 -12.78 0.92
C HIS A 151 -12.98 -11.88 1.55
N PRO A 152 -14.22 -11.91 1.04
CA PRO A 152 -15.29 -11.03 1.51
C PRO A 152 -15.71 -11.28 2.96
N GLU A 153 -15.36 -12.45 3.53
CA GLU A 153 -15.79 -12.88 4.87
C GLU A 153 -14.74 -12.77 5.98
N LEU A 154 -13.56 -12.15 5.75
CA LEU A 154 -12.60 -11.98 6.84
C LEU A 154 -13.24 -11.13 7.97
N PRO A 155 -13.52 -11.73 9.16
CA PRO A 155 -14.18 -11.02 10.23
C PRO A 155 -13.25 -9.98 10.86
N VAL A 156 -13.85 -9.00 11.53
CA VAL A 156 -13.22 -8.09 12.50
C VAL A 156 -12.60 -8.88 13.65
#